data_AF-A0A818F1T3-F1
#
_entry.id   AF-A0A818F1T3-F1
#
_cell.length_a   1.000
_cell.length_b   1.000
_cell.length_c   1.000
_cell.angle_alpha   90.00
_cell.angle_beta   90.00
_cell.angle_gamma   90.00
#
_symmetry.space_group_name_H-M   'P 1'
#
loop_
_entity.id
_entity.type
_entity.pdbx_description
1 polymer ?
#
loop_
_entity_poly.entity_id
_entity_poly.type
_entity_poly.pdbx_seq_one_letter_code
_entity_poly.pdbx_strand_id
1 'polypeptide(L)'
;MATDPAYMSASVKSYPFSMSDKLALTKEEIIVKDDELTWDERCHNCRVSCYNPKYRGVCGRDGLSWAKITLCYFLWFMFMAVICASFVGIFMAIIDKRIPPYRGNSSAIALDTSRPNPGLGFRPQISVQKALIKYRSSHRDTFDYRHDWGEYKEQLDEFLAYYTEADI
;
A
#
# COMPACT_ATOMS: atom_id res chain seq x y z
N MET A 1 68.41 -27.57 -23.25
CA MET A 1 67.99 -26.16 -23.13
C MET A 1 68.08 -25.82 -21.65
N ALA A 2 69.08 -25.03 -21.28
CA ALA A 2 69.58 -24.87 -19.93
C ALA A 2 68.64 -24.03 -19.05
N THR A 3 68.54 -24.42 -17.78
CA THR A 3 67.86 -23.68 -16.70
C THR A 3 68.81 -22.61 -16.16
N ASP A 4 68.42 -21.34 -16.24
CA ASP A 4 69.21 -20.21 -15.76
C ASP A 4 68.77 -19.82 -14.32
N PRO A 5 69.65 -19.83 -13.30
CA PRO A 5 69.29 -19.55 -11.92
C PRO A 5 69.60 -18.09 -11.55
N ALA A 6 68.73 -17.15 -11.92
CA ALA A 6 68.98 -15.72 -11.70
C ALA A 6 67.98 -15.01 -10.76
N TYR A 7 67.18 -15.73 -9.96
CA TYR A 7 66.12 -15.10 -9.14
C TYR A 7 66.27 -15.22 -7.61
N MET A 8 67.41 -15.63 -7.06
CA MET A 8 67.61 -15.66 -5.61
C MET A 8 68.82 -14.84 -5.14
N SER A 9 68.67 -13.52 -5.02
CA SER A 9 69.42 -12.72 -4.04
C SER A 9 68.95 -11.25 -4.00
N ALA A 10 67.67 -11.01 -3.68
CA ALA A 10 67.27 -9.68 -3.23
C ALA A 10 67.47 -9.59 -1.71
N SER A 11 68.52 -8.88 -1.31
CA SER A 11 68.86 -8.54 0.08
C SER A 11 67.66 -7.88 0.79
N VAL A 12 67.13 -8.56 1.82
CA VAL A 12 66.14 -8.01 2.74
C VAL A 12 66.84 -6.95 3.60
N LYS A 13 66.67 -5.68 3.24
CA LYS A 13 67.03 -4.57 4.14
C LYS A 13 66.02 -4.56 5.29
N SER A 14 66.45 -5.04 6.46
CA SER A 14 65.75 -4.83 7.72
C SER A 14 65.86 -3.36 8.10
N TYR A 15 64.77 -2.63 7.91
CA TYR A 15 64.63 -1.28 8.47
C TYR A 15 64.39 -1.40 9.98
N PRO A 16 65.02 -0.58 10.83
CA PRO A 16 65.00 -0.74 12.29
C PRO A 16 63.71 -0.17 12.93
N PHE A 17 62.54 -0.39 12.34
CA PHE A 17 61.29 0.17 12.83
C PHE A 17 60.17 -0.88 12.82
N SER A 18 59.67 -1.21 14.00
CA SER A 18 58.73 -2.30 14.26
C SER A 18 57.33 -2.01 13.72
N MET A 19 56.62 -3.05 13.27
CA MET A 19 55.24 -2.96 12.78
C MET A 19 54.25 -2.46 13.85
N SER A 20 54.58 -2.65 15.13
CA SER A 20 53.83 -2.08 16.27
C SER A 20 53.79 -0.55 16.24
N ASP A 21 54.86 0.08 15.77
CA ASP A 21 55.03 1.53 15.85
C ASP A 21 54.28 2.23 14.71
N LYS A 22 54.11 1.54 13.58
CA LYS A 22 53.20 1.97 12.50
C LYS A 22 51.74 1.88 12.90
N LEU A 23 51.37 0.82 13.63
CA LEU A 23 50.03 0.66 14.18
C LEU A 23 49.72 1.72 15.23
N ALA A 24 50.68 2.06 16.10
CA ALA A 24 50.52 3.10 17.11
C ALA A 24 50.32 4.49 16.49
N LEU A 25 51.09 4.85 15.47
CA LEU A 25 50.93 6.13 14.76
C LEU A 25 49.60 6.21 13.98
N THR A 26 49.15 5.12 13.35
CA THR A 26 47.84 5.12 12.66
C THR A 26 46.64 5.15 13.61
N LYS A 27 46.81 4.69 14.86
CA LYS A 27 45.70 4.60 15.82
C LYS A 27 45.45 5.92 16.55
N GLU A 28 46.45 6.78 16.66
CA GLU A 28 46.31 8.12 17.26
C GLU A 28 45.78 9.17 16.28
N GLU A 29 45.96 9.00 14.96
CA GLU A 29 45.54 10.00 13.96
C GLU A 29 44.08 9.82 13.47
N ILE A 30 43.42 8.71 13.79
CA ILE A 30 42.00 8.49 13.41
C ILE A 30 41.12 8.53 14.66
N ILE A 31 41.18 9.64 15.38
CA ILE A 31 40.04 10.07 16.20
C ILE A 31 39.24 11.02 15.32
N VAL A 32 38.45 10.45 14.41
CA VAL A 32 37.38 11.21 13.73
C VAL A 32 36.40 11.57 14.83
N LYS A 33 36.51 12.81 15.30
CA LYS A 33 35.47 13.39 16.15
C LYS A 33 34.27 13.59 15.23
N ASP A 34 33.21 12.83 15.45
CA ASP A 34 31.91 13.13 14.86
C ASP A 34 31.44 14.44 15.51
N ASP A 35 31.88 15.58 14.97
CA ASP A 35 31.26 16.86 15.31
C ASP A 35 29.76 16.74 14.97
N GLU A 36 28.88 17.15 15.88
CA GLU A 36 27.44 17.07 15.64
C GLU A 36 27.11 17.84 14.36
N LEU A 37 26.68 17.12 13.31
CA LEU A 37 26.42 17.71 12.01
C LEU A 37 25.46 18.90 12.14
N THR A 38 25.90 20.05 11.66
CA THR A 38 25.08 21.25 11.63
C THR A 38 23.86 21.03 10.72
N TRP A 39 22.71 21.64 11.01
CA TRP A 39 21.50 21.45 10.20
C TRP A 39 21.71 21.71 8.70
N ASP A 40 22.55 22.66 8.34
CA ASP A 40 22.91 22.95 6.95
C ASP A 40 23.68 21.82 6.27
N GLU A 41 24.57 21.13 7.01
CA GLU A 41 25.33 19.98 6.53
C GLU A 41 24.44 18.75 6.39
N ARG A 42 23.45 18.59 7.27
CA ARG A 42 22.42 17.55 7.15
C ARG A 42 21.57 17.76 5.91
N CYS A 43 21.16 19.00 5.63
CA CYS A 43 20.41 19.36 4.43
C CYS A 43 21.26 19.16 3.16
N HIS A 44 22.53 19.56 3.19
CA HIS A 44 23.47 19.33 2.08
C HIS A 44 23.65 17.83 1.80
N ASN A 45 23.89 17.03 2.84
CA ASN A 45 24.09 15.60 2.71
C ASN A 45 22.81 14.87 2.27
N CYS A 46 21.64 15.31 2.74
CA CYS A 46 20.36 14.80 2.25
C CYS A 46 20.20 15.07 0.74
N ARG A 47 20.52 16.29 0.29
CA ARG A 47 20.46 16.64 -1.14
C ARG A 47 21.40 15.79 -2.00
N VAL A 48 22.63 15.61 -1.54
CA VAL A 48 23.65 14.79 -2.23
C VAL A 48 23.29 13.30 -2.21
N SER A 49 22.65 12.83 -1.14
CA SER A 49 22.13 11.46 -1.03
C SER A 49 21.00 11.20 -2.03
N CYS A 50 20.07 12.15 -2.19
CA CYS A 50 18.97 12.03 -3.15
C CYS A 50 19.47 12.08 -4.61
N TYR A 51 20.34 13.03 -4.95
CA TYR A 51 20.87 13.16 -6.30
C TYR A 51 22.31 13.63 -6.29
N ASN A 52 23.19 12.80 -6.88
CA ASN A 52 24.60 13.15 -7.03
C ASN A 52 24.87 13.58 -8.49
N PRO A 53 25.04 14.89 -8.78
CA PRO A 53 25.21 15.39 -10.14
C PRO A 53 26.52 14.93 -10.80
N LYS A 54 27.54 14.54 -10.02
CA LYS A 54 28.86 14.11 -10.52
C LYS A 54 28.82 12.72 -11.14
N TYR A 55 28.02 11.82 -10.55
CA TYR A 55 27.84 10.44 -11.02
C TYR A 55 26.48 10.23 -11.72
N ARG A 56 25.63 11.27 -11.77
CA ARG A 56 24.22 11.20 -12.24
C ARG A 56 23.45 10.03 -11.60
N GLY A 57 23.77 9.73 -10.36
CA GLY A 57 23.15 8.66 -9.57
C GLY A 57 22.02 9.21 -8.70
N VAL A 58 20.94 8.45 -8.58
CA VAL A 58 19.80 8.74 -7.69
C VAL A 58 19.85 7.75 -6.54
N CYS A 59 19.80 8.24 -5.30
CA CYS A 59 19.85 7.42 -4.08
C CYS A 59 21.01 6.39 -4.09
N GLY A 60 22.21 6.85 -4.47
CA GLY A 60 23.43 6.03 -4.45
C GLY A 60 23.55 4.96 -5.55
N ARG A 61 22.68 4.94 -6.56
CA ARG A 61 22.77 4.01 -7.71
C ARG A 61 22.66 4.73 -9.06
N ASP A 62 23.29 4.17 -10.08
CA ASP A 62 23.18 4.65 -11.46
C ASP A 62 21.74 4.55 -11.99
N GLY A 63 21.34 5.54 -12.78
CA GLY A 63 20.02 5.55 -13.44
C GLY A 63 19.76 4.31 -14.31
N LEU A 64 20.80 3.73 -14.91
CA LEU A 64 20.69 2.48 -15.66
C LEU A 64 20.40 1.27 -14.76
N SER A 65 20.97 1.23 -13.55
CA SER A 65 20.63 0.20 -12.55
C SER A 65 19.18 0.36 -12.09
N TRP A 66 18.71 1.59 -11.91
CA TRP A 66 17.31 1.87 -11.57
C TRP A 66 16.37 1.39 -12.68
N ALA A 67 16.65 1.72 -13.94
CA ALA A 67 15.84 1.26 -15.07
C ALA A 67 15.74 -0.28 -15.14
N LYS A 68 16.86 -0.99 -14.93
CA LYS A 68 16.86 -2.47 -14.90
C LYS A 68 16.01 -3.04 -13.77
N ILE A 69 16.12 -2.48 -12.57
CA ILE A 69 15.34 -2.90 -11.41
C ILE A 69 13.86 -2.63 -11.66
N THR A 70 13.50 -1.40 -12.04
CA THR A 70 12.11 -1.01 -12.29
C THR A 70 11.47 -1.86 -13.39
N LEU A 71 12.18 -2.13 -14.49
CA LEU A 71 11.66 -2.97 -15.57
C LEU A 71 11.42 -4.41 -15.09
N CYS A 72 12.35 -4.98 -14.33
CA CYS A 72 12.21 -6.32 -13.77
C CYS A 72 10.99 -6.43 -12.85
N TYR A 73 10.84 -5.49 -11.90
CA TYR A 73 9.70 -5.46 -10.99
C TYR A 73 8.38 -5.17 -11.72
N PHE A 74 8.38 -4.28 -12.72
CA PHE A 74 7.19 -4.00 -13.51
C PHE A 74 6.68 -5.25 -14.22
N LEU A 75 7.55 -6.01 -14.89
CA LEU A 75 7.17 -7.26 -15.55
C LEU A 75 6.67 -8.31 -14.56
N TRP A 76 7.31 -8.42 -13.39
CA TRP A 76 6.87 -9.30 -12.32
C TRP A 76 5.46 -8.97 -11.84
N PHE A 77 5.18 -7.70 -11.55
CA PHE A 77 3.86 -7.28 -11.09
C PHE A 77 2.80 -7.37 -12.19
N MET A 78 3.16 -7.12 -13.45
CA MET A 78 2.25 -7.33 -14.59
C MET A 78 1.85 -8.81 -14.71
N PHE A 79 2.81 -9.73 -14.58
CA PHE A 79 2.52 -11.15 -14.60
C PHE A 79 1.62 -11.59 -13.43
N MET A 80 1.89 -11.09 -12.22
CA MET A 80 1.03 -11.33 -11.05
C MET A 80 -0.39 -10.77 -11.23
N ALA A 81 -0.52 -9.58 -11.82
CA ALA A 81 -1.82 -8.98 -12.11
C ALA A 81 -2.62 -9.82 -13.13
N VAL A 82 -1.96 -10.30 -14.18
CA VAL A 82 -2.60 -11.18 -15.18
C VAL A 82 -3.06 -12.50 -14.56
N ILE A 83 -2.25 -13.11 -13.69
CA ILE A 83 -2.63 -14.34 -12.97
C ILE A 83 -3.81 -14.07 -12.03
N CYS A 84 -3.78 -12.97 -11.28
CA CYS A 84 -4.89 -12.61 -10.39
C CYS A 84 -6.18 -12.39 -11.19
N ALA A 85 -6.10 -11.62 -12.28
CA ALA A 85 -7.22 -11.37 -13.17
C ALA A 85 -7.74 -12.65 -13.84
N SER A 86 -6.87 -13.58 -14.21
CA SER A 86 -7.28 -14.85 -14.81
C SER A 86 -8.00 -15.74 -13.80
N PHE A 87 -7.55 -15.81 -12.55
CA PHE A 87 -8.27 -16.53 -11.50
C PHE A 87 -9.65 -15.92 -11.22
N VAL A 88 -9.75 -14.59 -11.16
CA VAL A 88 -11.07 -13.92 -11.04
C VAL A 88 -11.94 -14.20 -12.26
N GLY A 89 -11.36 -14.16 -13.47
CA GLY A 89 -12.08 -14.47 -14.71
C GLY A 89 -12.62 -15.90 -14.75
N ILE A 90 -11.81 -16.88 -14.37
CA ILE A 90 -12.21 -18.29 -14.25
C ILE A 90 -13.31 -18.43 -13.17
N PHE A 91 -13.14 -17.78 -12.02
CA PHE A 91 -14.15 -17.80 -10.96
C PHE A 91 -15.50 -17.25 -11.43
N MET A 92 -15.51 -16.14 -12.15
CA MET A 92 -16.73 -15.57 -12.74
C MET A 92 -17.34 -16.46 -13.84
N ALA A 93 -16.52 -17.24 -14.55
CA ALA A 93 -17.01 -18.21 -15.53
C ALA A 93 -17.65 -19.45 -14.87
N ILE A 94 -17.19 -19.84 -13.67
CA ILE A 94 -17.73 -20.96 -12.90
C ILE A 94 -19.08 -20.61 -12.24
N ILE A 95 -19.30 -19.34 -11.90
CA ILE A 95 -20.53 -18.89 -11.24
C ILE A 95 -21.69 -18.80 -12.24
N ASP A 96 -22.81 -19.47 -11.93
CA ASP A 96 -24.06 -19.29 -12.65
C ASP A 96 -24.60 -17.86 -12.47
N LYS A 97 -24.86 -17.17 -13.58
CA LYS A 97 -25.36 -15.79 -13.61
C LYS A 97 -26.81 -15.65 -13.13
N ARG A 98 -27.58 -16.74 -13.11
CA ARG A 98 -29.01 -16.70 -12.77
C ARG A 98 -29.26 -17.03 -11.31
N ILE A 99 -28.42 -17.87 -10.71
CA ILE A 99 -28.66 -18.46 -9.40
C ILE A 99 -27.37 -18.45 -8.58
N PRO A 100 -27.30 -17.76 -7.43
CA PRO A 100 -26.16 -17.88 -6.54
C PRO A 100 -25.98 -19.33 -6.05
N PRO A 101 -24.72 -19.80 -5.95
CA PRO A 101 -24.39 -21.20 -5.65
C PRO A 101 -24.79 -21.62 -4.23
N TYR A 102 -24.80 -20.69 -3.27
CA TYR A 102 -25.15 -20.97 -1.87
C TYR A 102 -26.48 -20.29 -1.53
N ARG A 103 -27.56 -21.08 -1.47
CA ARG A 103 -28.93 -20.65 -1.13
C ARG A 103 -29.52 -21.54 -0.03
N GLY A 104 -30.41 -20.99 0.77
CA GLY A 104 -31.13 -21.76 1.80
C GLY A 104 -30.23 -22.14 2.97
N ASN A 105 -30.23 -23.41 3.36
CA ASN A 105 -29.55 -23.92 4.56
C ASN A 105 -28.01 -23.83 4.49
N SER A 106 -27.45 -23.59 3.29
CA SER A 106 -26.01 -23.35 3.08
C SER A 106 -25.63 -21.87 3.15
N SER A 107 -26.59 -20.98 3.35
CA SER A 107 -26.35 -19.54 3.49
C SER A 107 -26.26 -19.14 4.96
N ALA A 108 -25.48 -18.09 5.27
CA ALA A 108 -25.34 -17.54 6.62
C ALA A 108 -26.66 -16.98 7.23
N ILE A 109 -27.73 -16.89 6.43
CA ILE A 109 -29.06 -16.39 6.81
C ILE A 109 -29.98 -17.54 7.28
N ALA A 110 -29.54 -18.80 7.17
CA ALA A 110 -30.28 -19.94 7.69
C ALA A 110 -30.19 -19.98 9.22
N LEU A 111 -31.32 -19.72 9.89
CA LEU A 111 -31.42 -19.76 11.35
C LEU A 111 -31.50 -21.20 11.91
N ASP A 112 -31.98 -22.14 11.10
CA ASP A 112 -32.01 -23.58 11.35
C ASP A 112 -31.89 -24.30 9.99
N THR A 113 -31.33 -25.52 10.03
CA THR A 113 -31.11 -26.54 8.99
C THR A 113 -32.31 -26.85 8.08
N SER A 114 -33.42 -26.13 8.23
CA SER A 114 -34.71 -26.43 7.62
C SER A 114 -35.28 -25.30 6.76
N ARG A 115 -35.02 -24.01 7.04
CA ARG A 115 -35.65 -22.90 6.28
C ARG A 115 -34.83 -21.59 6.23
N PRO A 116 -34.73 -20.93 5.06
CA PRO A 116 -34.26 -19.55 4.97
C PRO A 116 -35.29 -18.58 5.56
N ASN A 117 -34.84 -17.66 6.43
CA ASN A 117 -35.68 -16.61 7.01
C ASN A 117 -35.45 -15.28 6.25
N PRO A 118 -36.42 -14.79 5.46
CA PRO A 118 -36.29 -13.48 4.83
C PRO A 118 -36.35 -12.38 5.89
N GLY A 119 -35.36 -11.49 5.91
CA GLY A 119 -35.37 -10.33 6.79
C GLY A 119 -36.47 -9.34 6.42
N LEU A 120 -37.09 -8.71 7.42
CA LEU A 120 -38.03 -7.62 7.21
C LEU A 120 -37.29 -6.28 7.20
N GLY A 121 -37.29 -5.60 6.05
CA GLY A 121 -36.82 -4.22 5.95
C GLY A 121 -37.99 -3.25 6.14
N PHE A 122 -37.71 -2.08 6.73
CA PHE A 122 -38.64 -0.95 6.76
C PHE A 122 -38.06 0.24 5.96
N ARG A 123 -38.94 1.15 5.56
CA ARG A 123 -38.62 2.46 4.97
C ARG A 123 -39.43 3.50 5.76
N PRO A 124 -38.92 4.72 5.98
CA PRO A 124 -37.67 5.34 5.49
C PRO A 124 -36.40 4.92 6.25
N GLN A 125 -35.21 5.16 5.66
CA GLN A 125 -33.90 4.79 6.22
C GLN A 125 -32.92 5.98 6.20
N ILE A 126 -33.17 7.02 7.01
CA ILE A 126 -32.27 8.19 7.11
C ILE A 126 -30.93 7.86 7.79
N SER A 127 -30.88 6.84 8.65
CA SER A 127 -29.69 6.43 9.37
C SER A 127 -29.56 4.91 9.33
N VAL A 128 -28.46 4.44 8.74
CA VAL A 128 -28.15 3.01 8.58
C VAL A 128 -27.97 2.28 9.92
N GLN A 129 -27.74 3.02 11.00
CA GLN A 129 -27.41 2.49 12.33
C GLN A 129 -28.58 2.56 13.32
N LYS A 130 -29.63 3.35 13.03
CA LYS A 130 -30.74 3.59 13.97
C LYS A 130 -32.08 3.34 13.29
N ALA A 131 -32.87 2.46 13.87
CA ALA A 131 -34.26 2.23 13.48
C ALA A 131 -35.25 3.24 14.09
N LEU A 132 -34.76 4.17 14.90
CA LEU A 132 -35.61 5.15 15.57
C LEU A 132 -36.01 6.27 14.60
N ILE A 133 -37.30 6.37 14.35
CA ILE A 133 -37.91 7.51 13.66
C ILE A 133 -38.34 8.50 14.74
N LYS A 134 -37.77 9.70 14.71
CA LYS A 134 -38.08 10.76 15.67
C LYS A 134 -38.38 12.03 14.90
N TYR A 135 -39.62 12.49 15.01
CA TYR A 135 -40.05 13.77 14.46
C TYR A 135 -41.01 14.47 15.43
N ARG A 136 -41.16 15.80 15.30
CA ARG A 136 -42.14 16.57 16.07
C ARG A 136 -43.40 16.82 15.24
N SER A 137 -44.54 16.33 15.72
CA SER A 137 -45.84 16.53 15.06
C SER A 137 -46.33 17.99 15.06
N SER A 138 -45.79 18.87 15.91
CA SER A 138 -46.25 20.26 16.02
C SER A 138 -45.73 21.19 14.92
N HIS A 139 -44.70 20.81 14.15
CA HIS A 139 -44.09 21.66 13.11
C HIS A 139 -44.73 21.49 11.73
N ARG A 140 -46.05 21.24 11.65
CA ARG A 140 -46.75 21.03 10.37
C ARG A 140 -46.72 22.25 9.45
N ASP A 141 -46.79 23.45 10.03
CA ASP A 141 -46.91 24.72 9.30
C ASP A 141 -45.71 25.67 9.50
N THR A 142 -44.63 25.19 10.14
CA THR A 142 -43.41 25.97 10.36
C THR A 142 -42.46 25.79 9.18
N PHE A 143 -41.78 26.88 8.75
CA PHE A 143 -40.77 26.87 7.67
C PHE A 143 -39.67 25.80 7.83
N ASP A 144 -39.45 25.30 9.06
CA ASP A 144 -38.45 24.31 9.43
C ASP A 144 -38.90 22.84 9.26
N TYR A 145 -40.04 22.58 8.60
CA TYR A 145 -40.57 21.22 8.38
C TYR A 145 -39.61 20.30 7.61
N ARG A 146 -38.70 20.89 6.81
CA ARG A 146 -37.73 20.16 5.98
C ARG A 146 -36.77 19.31 6.81
N HIS A 147 -36.29 19.80 7.97
CA HIS A 147 -35.31 19.12 8.81
C HIS A 147 -35.90 18.21 9.91
N ASP A 148 -37.23 18.13 10.00
CA ASP A 148 -37.92 17.33 11.04
C ASP A 148 -38.52 16.04 10.45
N TRP A 149 -39.48 16.18 9.52
CA TRP A 149 -40.11 15.04 8.85
C TRP A 149 -40.07 15.09 7.33
N GLY A 150 -39.65 16.22 6.75
CA GLY A 150 -39.46 16.38 5.31
C GLY A 150 -38.50 15.35 4.72
N GLU A 151 -37.36 15.10 5.37
CA GLU A 151 -36.37 14.09 4.94
C GLU A 151 -36.96 12.68 4.87
N TYR A 152 -37.80 12.29 5.83
CA TYR A 152 -38.49 11.00 5.81
C TYR A 152 -39.48 10.90 4.66
N LYS A 153 -40.20 12.01 4.37
CA LYS A 153 -41.17 12.08 3.29
C LYS A 153 -40.47 11.99 1.93
N GLU A 154 -39.40 12.75 1.72
CA GLU A 154 -38.64 12.75 0.46
C GLU A 154 -38.10 11.36 0.13
N GLN A 155 -37.54 10.63 1.11
CA GLN A 155 -37.11 9.24 0.91
C GLN A 155 -38.26 8.28 0.57
N LEU A 156 -39.43 8.49 1.17
CA LEU A 156 -40.61 7.68 0.85
C LEU A 156 -41.16 8.01 -0.54
N ASP A 157 -41.23 9.29 -0.89
CA ASP A 157 -41.68 9.77 -2.19
C ASP A 157 -40.73 9.23 -3.30
N GLU A 158 -39.41 9.26 -3.09
CA GLU A 158 -38.42 8.67 -4.02
C GLU A 158 -38.60 7.16 -4.16
N PHE A 159 -38.78 6.44 -3.05
CA PHE A 159 -39.02 5.00 -3.07
C PHE A 159 -40.33 4.65 -3.80
N LEU A 160 -41.39 5.42 -3.59
CA LEU A 160 -42.71 5.21 -4.19
C LEU A 160 -42.76 5.67 -5.66
N ALA A 161 -41.93 6.62 -6.07
CA ALA A 161 -41.86 7.08 -7.45
C ALA A 161 -41.58 5.93 -8.42
N TYR A 162 -40.65 5.03 -8.07
CA TYR A 162 -40.35 3.82 -8.87
C TYR A 162 -41.59 2.95 -9.13
N TYR A 163 -42.47 2.80 -8.14
CA TYR A 163 -43.70 2.01 -8.29
C TYR A 163 -44.80 2.75 -9.04
N THR A 164 -44.80 4.08 -8.98
CA THR A 164 -45.80 4.91 -9.66
C THR A 164 -45.50 5.04 -11.15
N GLU A 165 -44.23 5.09 -11.53
CA GLU A 165 -43.79 5.16 -12.93
C GLU A 165 -43.84 3.80 -13.65
N ALA A 166 -43.73 2.70 -12.91
CA ALA A 166 -43.77 1.34 -13.45
C ALA A 166 -45.18 0.81 -13.76
N ASP A 167 -46.24 1.52 -13.36
CA ASP A 167 -47.65 1.14 -13.55
C ASP A 167 -48.24 1.69 -14.88
N ILE A 168 -47.41 1.77 -15.93
CA ILE A 168 -47.79 2.07 -17.33
C ILE A 168 -47.61 0.83 -18.20
#